data_AF-A9TW19-F1
#
_entry.id   AF-A9TW19-F1
#
_cell.length_a   1.000
_cell.length_b   1.000
_cell.length_c   1.000
_cell.angle_alpha   90.00
_cell.angle_beta   90.00
_cell.angle_gamma   90.00
#
_symmetry.space_group_name_H-M   'P 1'
#
loop_
_entity.id
_entity.type
_entity.pdbx_description
1 polymer ?
#
loop_
_entity_poly.entity_id
_entity_poly.type
_entity_poly.pdbx_seq_one_letter_code
_entity_poly.pdbx_strand_id
1 'polypeptide(L)'
;MAQSGLWAVGMQSVGAVNRPGWLQIECGRVRLNPAATSLRQVRCGVEDEGKMKKAPVRLPGGRQVPAYGGSLPNSPPGLGQFKPPHLFGMPPPEDVSEEQVARIEEILEQIRGCSGTWQERAAGIVELQKSGMGSEEIYDKAYVPASTQTVIVVAAQVYQSLAQVGCSSDVLSWYDDSKVDVLYSLRTLSAQQRKLAAEYVKDNDLDVLGSAELAKAIKDHERRPEGRQGFTPVPGDCLAFSLHRAAGESTNPEEKAVFIDRGVSVAVTDSAKQRFAEFS
;
A
#
# COMPACT_ATOMS: atom_id res chain seq x y z
N MET A 1 -72.65 13.89 15.94
CA MET A 1 -72.55 12.79 14.96
C MET A 1 -72.32 13.41 13.59
N ALA A 2 -71.16 13.19 12.99
CA ALA A 2 -70.93 13.09 11.55
C ALA A 2 -69.42 13.14 11.28
N GLN A 3 -68.90 12.04 10.76
CA GLN A 3 -67.58 11.89 10.15
C GLN A 3 -67.56 12.53 8.76
N SER A 4 -66.39 13.02 8.34
CA SER A 4 -65.84 13.18 6.97
C SER A 4 -64.43 13.77 7.14
N GLY A 5 -63.30 13.28 6.64
CA GLY A 5 -63.01 12.31 5.60
C GLY A 5 -62.19 12.97 4.47
N LEU A 6 -60.85 12.80 4.51
CA LEU A 6 -59.82 12.92 3.44
C LEU A 6 -59.73 14.27 2.65
N TRP A 7 -58.59 14.82 2.20
CA TRP A 7 -57.32 14.31 1.68
C TRP A 7 -56.23 15.38 1.89
N ALA A 8 -55.02 15.01 2.31
CA ALA A 8 -53.83 15.84 2.10
C ALA A 8 -52.70 14.96 1.57
N VAL A 9 -52.45 15.12 0.27
CA VAL A 9 -51.39 14.47 -0.50
C VAL A 9 -50.04 15.03 -0.05
N GLY A 10 -49.08 14.12 0.11
CA GLY A 10 -47.73 14.42 0.56
C GLY A 10 -46.94 15.26 -0.45
N MET A 11 -46.06 16.09 0.10
CA MET A 11 -44.89 16.63 -0.57
C MET A 11 -43.73 16.50 0.41
N GLN A 12 -43.08 15.34 0.38
CA GLN A 12 -41.77 15.17 0.99
C GLN A 12 -40.78 15.98 0.17
N SER A 13 -40.15 16.93 0.84
CA SER A 13 -38.96 17.63 0.37
C SER A 13 -37.90 16.60 0.01
N VAL A 14 -37.57 16.51 -1.28
CA VAL A 14 -36.47 15.69 -1.79
C VAL A 14 -35.19 16.29 -1.22
N GLY A 15 -34.64 15.62 -0.21
CA GLY A 15 -33.34 15.96 0.37
C GLY A 15 -32.27 15.86 -0.71
N ALA A 16 -31.47 16.91 -0.83
CA ALA A 16 -30.24 16.90 -1.60
C ALA A 16 -29.36 15.75 -1.10
N VAL A 17 -29.18 14.72 -1.93
CA VAL A 17 -28.22 13.64 -1.69
C VAL A 17 -26.84 14.26 -1.81
N ASN A 18 -26.28 14.62 -0.66
CA ASN A 18 -24.90 15.01 -0.50
C ASN A 18 -24.05 13.76 -0.80
N ARG A 19 -23.43 13.73 -2.00
CA ARG A 19 -22.58 12.63 -2.43
C ARG A 19 -21.26 12.71 -1.66
N PRO A 20 -20.86 11.69 -0.87
CA PRO A 20 -19.53 11.65 -0.30
C PRO A 20 -18.50 11.57 -1.44
N GLY A 21 -17.62 12.57 -1.46
CA GLY A 21 -16.66 12.85 -2.51
C GLY A 21 -15.56 11.80 -2.59
N TRP A 22 -15.66 10.97 -3.63
CA TRP A 22 -14.46 10.52 -4.33
C TRP A 22 -13.85 11.76 -4.98
N LEU A 23 -12.55 11.98 -4.74
CA LEU A 23 -11.78 13.08 -5.30
C LEU A 23 -12.12 13.34 -6.76
N GLN A 24 -12.67 14.53 -6.99
CA GLN A 24 -12.87 15.16 -8.29
C GLN A 24 -11.49 15.50 -8.86
N ILE A 25 -10.83 14.52 -9.51
CA ILE A 25 -9.67 14.77 -10.36
C ILE A 25 -10.21 14.99 -11.77
N GLU A 26 -10.24 16.26 -12.17
CA GLU A 26 -10.58 16.68 -13.52
C GLU A 26 -9.78 15.90 -14.56
N CYS A 27 -10.50 15.20 -15.42
CA CYS A 27 -9.99 14.58 -16.62
C CYS A 27 -9.68 15.71 -17.63
N GLY A 28 -8.41 16.06 -17.87
CA GLY A 28 -8.11 17.02 -18.93
C GLY A 28 -6.70 17.58 -19.03
N ARG A 29 -5.90 16.96 -19.92
CA ARG A 29 -4.91 17.61 -20.81
C ARG A 29 -3.55 18.00 -20.18
N VAL A 30 -2.64 17.02 -20.08
CA VAL A 30 -1.19 17.29 -20.10
C VAL A 30 -0.73 17.37 -21.56
N ARG A 31 -0.28 18.56 -21.98
CA ARG A 31 0.50 18.73 -23.21
C ARG A 31 1.90 18.16 -22.98
N LEU A 32 2.31 17.20 -23.81
CA LEU A 32 3.69 16.71 -23.85
C LEU A 32 4.60 17.83 -24.39
N ASN A 33 5.66 18.16 -23.63
CA ASN A 33 6.78 18.95 -24.11
C ASN A 33 7.86 17.99 -24.65
N PRO A 34 8.22 18.04 -25.94
CA PRO A 34 9.16 17.12 -26.56
C PRO A 34 10.59 17.67 -26.47
N ALA A 35 11.32 17.37 -25.39
CA ALA A 35 12.76 17.62 -25.35
C ALA A 35 13.46 16.78 -24.27
N ALA A 36 13.93 15.58 -24.62
CA ALA A 36 15.13 14.96 -24.04
C ALA A 36 15.47 13.66 -24.79
N THR A 37 16.01 13.83 -25.99
CA THR A 37 16.70 12.79 -26.76
C THR A 37 18.10 12.59 -26.17
N SER A 38 18.44 11.38 -25.72
CA SER A 38 19.83 10.86 -25.76
C SER A 38 19.86 9.36 -25.43
N LEU A 39 19.68 8.54 -26.46
CA LEU A 39 20.05 7.13 -26.42
C LEU A 39 21.50 7.01 -26.90
N ARG A 40 22.40 6.60 -26.00
CA ARG A 40 23.77 6.20 -26.36
C ARG A 40 23.73 4.86 -27.07
N GLN A 41 24.16 4.92 -28.32
CA GLN A 41 24.37 3.85 -29.28
C GLN A 41 25.55 2.98 -28.83
N VAL A 42 25.32 1.68 -28.63
CA VAL A 42 26.40 0.68 -28.58
C VAL A 42 26.33 -0.14 -29.87
N ARG A 43 27.45 -0.11 -30.57
CA ARG A 43 27.71 -0.64 -31.91
C ARG A 43 27.99 -2.14 -31.77
N CYS A 44 27.11 -3.00 -32.30
CA CYS A 44 27.44 -4.42 -32.51
C CYS A 44 28.09 -4.58 -33.88
N GLY A 45 29.36 -4.98 -33.88
CA GLY A 45 30.07 -5.44 -35.07
C GLY A 45 29.67 -6.87 -35.42
N VAL A 46 29.45 -7.09 -36.71
CA VAL A 46 29.23 -8.38 -37.36
C VAL A 46 30.60 -8.89 -37.81
N GLU A 47 30.99 -10.10 -37.44
CA GLU A 47 32.00 -10.88 -38.18
C GLU A 47 31.63 -12.37 -38.24
N ASP A 48 32.08 -12.96 -39.35
CA ASP A 48 31.68 -14.14 -40.10
C ASP A 48 31.68 -15.54 -39.47
N GLU A 49 31.01 -16.42 -40.23
CA GLU A 49 30.87 -17.87 -40.08
C GLU A 49 32.19 -18.65 -40.03
N GLY A 50 32.28 -19.64 -39.13
CA GLY A 50 33.36 -20.61 -39.11
C GLY A 50 33.05 -21.84 -38.27
N LYS A 51 32.78 -22.98 -38.93
CA LYS A 51 32.66 -24.32 -38.34
C LYS A 51 33.80 -24.60 -37.35
N MET A 52 33.48 -24.81 -36.08
CA MET A 52 34.41 -25.42 -35.12
C MET A 52 33.79 -26.61 -34.40
N LYS A 53 34.45 -27.76 -34.58
CA LYS A 53 34.17 -29.07 -34.00
C LYS A 53 34.32 -28.97 -32.47
N LYS A 54 33.33 -29.42 -31.70
CA LYS A 54 33.38 -29.45 -30.24
C LYS A 54 34.44 -30.45 -29.76
N ALA A 55 35.60 -29.95 -29.35
CA ALA A 55 36.53 -30.68 -28.51
C ALA A 55 36.17 -30.42 -27.03
N PRO A 56 36.23 -31.42 -26.14
CA PRO A 56 35.91 -31.24 -24.73
C PRO A 56 36.96 -30.38 -24.03
N VAL A 57 36.52 -29.29 -23.41
CA VAL A 57 37.34 -28.42 -22.57
C VAL A 57 37.72 -29.20 -21.29
N ARG A 58 39.00 -29.51 -21.13
CA ARG A 58 39.57 -29.97 -19.85
C ARG A 58 39.90 -28.75 -19.00
N LEU A 59 39.22 -28.60 -17.86
CA LEU A 59 39.65 -27.69 -16.79
C LEU A 59 40.72 -28.38 -15.93
N PRO A 60 41.73 -27.63 -15.43
CA PRO A 60 42.74 -28.17 -14.55
C PRO A 60 42.15 -28.37 -13.14
N GLY A 61 42.19 -29.62 -12.65
CA GLY A 61 41.64 -30.02 -11.36
C GLY A 61 40.65 -31.18 -11.53
N GLY A 62 41.16 -32.41 -11.44
CA GLY A 62 40.44 -33.65 -11.76
C GLY A 62 39.20 -33.94 -10.91
N ARG A 63 38.05 -33.36 -11.27
CA ARG A 63 36.72 -33.88 -10.91
C ARG A 63 35.97 -34.26 -12.19
N GLN A 64 35.64 -35.54 -12.30
CA GLN A 64 34.70 -36.05 -13.28
C GLN A 64 33.29 -35.52 -12.93
N VAL A 65 32.57 -35.01 -13.93
CA VAL A 65 31.13 -34.78 -13.83
C VAL A 65 30.42 -36.13 -14.03
N PRO A 66 29.53 -36.58 -13.12
CA PRO A 66 28.75 -37.78 -13.36
C PRO A 66 27.69 -37.51 -14.44
N ALA A 67 27.38 -38.56 -15.19
CA ALA A 67 26.34 -38.59 -16.20
C ALA A 67 24.95 -38.31 -15.59
N TYR A 68 24.12 -37.58 -16.32
CA TYR A 68 22.73 -37.31 -15.99
C TYR A 68 21.93 -38.61 -15.86
N GLY A 69 21.37 -38.85 -14.68
CA GLY A 69 20.52 -40.00 -14.38
C GLY A 69 20.13 -39.98 -12.91
N GLY A 70 19.15 -39.15 -12.54
CA GLY A 70 18.61 -39.11 -11.18
C GLY A 70 17.65 -37.94 -10.98
N SER A 71 16.47 -38.25 -10.44
CA SER A 71 15.42 -37.30 -10.08
C SER A 71 15.96 -36.11 -9.27
N LEU A 72 15.49 -34.91 -9.60
CA LEU A 72 15.80 -33.69 -8.86
C LEU A 72 15.40 -33.86 -7.38
N PRO A 73 16.30 -33.58 -6.42
CA PRO A 73 15.93 -33.56 -5.01
C PRO A 73 15.04 -32.35 -4.72
N ASN A 74 14.08 -32.55 -3.81
CA ASN A 74 13.13 -31.53 -3.35
C ASN A 74 13.83 -30.18 -3.09
N SER A 75 13.23 -29.11 -3.63
CA SER A 75 13.73 -27.74 -3.48
C SER A 75 13.88 -27.35 -2.01
N PRO A 76 14.91 -26.56 -1.65
CA PRO A 76 15.11 -26.12 -0.26
C PRO A 76 13.93 -25.25 0.22
N PRO A 77 13.56 -25.33 1.51
CA PRO A 77 12.48 -24.53 2.06
C PRO A 77 12.90 -23.07 2.13
N GLY A 78 12.16 -22.17 1.47
CA GLY A 78 12.36 -20.72 1.60
C GLY A 78 12.22 -19.91 0.31
N LEU A 79 12.13 -20.54 -0.85
CA LEU A 79 11.70 -19.86 -2.08
C LEU A 79 10.21 -20.10 -2.25
N GLY A 80 9.40 -19.04 -2.09
CA GLY A 80 7.99 -19.07 -2.46
C GLY A 80 7.83 -19.65 -3.87
N GLN A 81 6.74 -20.37 -4.11
CA GLN A 81 6.46 -21.02 -5.38
C GLN A 81 6.66 -20.04 -6.54
N PHE A 82 7.69 -20.29 -7.35
CA PHE A 82 7.89 -19.58 -8.61
C PHE A 82 6.66 -19.86 -9.49
N LYS A 83 5.78 -18.87 -9.67
CA LYS A 83 4.76 -18.90 -10.72
C LYS A 83 5.44 -18.39 -12.00
N PRO A 84 5.79 -19.26 -12.95
CA PRO A 84 6.29 -18.79 -14.24
C PRO A 84 5.24 -17.86 -14.89
N PRO A 85 5.66 -16.82 -15.63
CA PRO A 85 4.77 -16.13 -16.56
C PRO A 85 4.11 -17.19 -17.46
N HIS A 86 2.82 -17.05 -17.76
CA HIS A 86 2.02 -18.02 -18.52
C HIS A 86 2.78 -18.54 -19.75
N LEU A 87 3.41 -19.70 -19.59
CA LEU A 87 4.12 -20.40 -20.65
C LEU A 87 3.08 -21.15 -21.48
N PHE A 88 3.03 -20.79 -22.76
CA PHE A 88 2.26 -21.41 -23.82
C PHE A 88 2.28 -22.94 -23.71
N GLY A 89 1.12 -23.58 -23.47
CA GLY A 89 0.98 -25.04 -23.47
C GLY A 89 0.31 -25.71 -22.26
N MET A 90 -0.35 -24.98 -21.36
CA MET A 90 -1.30 -25.60 -20.43
C MET A 90 -2.52 -26.15 -21.20
N PRO A 91 -3.15 -27.24 -20.72
CA PRO A 91 -4.44 -27.69 -21.26
C PRO A 91 -5.46 -26.54 -21.19
N PRO A 92 -6.49 -26.53 -22.06
CA PRO A 92 -7.53 -25.51 -22.05
C PRO A 92 -8.10 -25.36 -20.63
N PRO A 93 -8.45 -24.14 -20.20
CA PRO A 93 -9.05 -23.94 -18.89
C PRO A 93 -10.25 -24.88 -18.77
N GLU A 94 -10.30 -25.63 -17.66
CA GLU A 94 -11.49 -26.35 -17.22
C GLU A 94 -12.68 -25.38 -17.30
N ASP A 95 -13.80 -25.83 -17.86
CA ASP A 95 -14.99 -25.00 -18.11
C ASP A 95 -15.30 -24.15 -16.87
N VAL A 96 -15.11 -22.83 -16.98
CA VAL A 96 -15.41 -21.89 -15.90
C VAL A 96 -16.89 -22.08 -15.59
N SER A 97 -17.24 -22.52 -14.38
CA SER A 97 -18.63 -22.82 -14.06
C SER A 97 -19.49 -21.56 -14.20
N GLU A 98 -20.74 -21.72 -14.63
CA GLU A 98 -21.68 -20.58 -14.75
C GLU A 98 -21.80 -19.82 -13.42
N GLU A 99 -21.71 -20.53 -12.30
CA GLU A 99 -21.68 -19.97 -10.95
C GLU A 99 -20.48 -19.04 -10.72
N GLN A 100 -19.30 -19.41 -11.21
CA GLN A 100 -18.10 -18.60 -11.07
C GLN A 100 -18.16 -17.33 -11.93
N VAL A 101 -18.75 -17.41 -13.13
CA VAL A 101 -18.99 -16.24 -13.97
C VAL A 101 -19.99 -15.29 -13.31
N ALA A 102 -21.09 -15.82 -12.77
CA ALA A 102 -22.07 -15.03 -12.02
C ALA A 102 -21.44 -14.33 -10.80
N ARG A 103 -20.57 -15.04 -10.06
CA ARG A 103 -19.85 -14.48 -8.91
C ARG A 103 -18.90 -13.35 -9.31
N ILE A 104 -18.18 -13.50 -10.42
CA ILE A 104 -17.29 -12.44 -10.94
C ILE A 104 -18.08 -11.18 -11.27
N GLU A 105 -19.22 -11.32 -11.95
CA GLU A 105 -20.06 -10.16 -12.30
C GLU A 105 -20.66 -9.50 -11.06
N GLU A 106 -21.12 -10.26 -10.07
CA GLU A 106 -21.60 -9.74 -8.79
C GLU A 106 -20.54 -8.86 -8.09
N ILE A 107 -19.29 -9.33 -8.05
CA ILE A 107 -18.20 -8.56 -7.44
C ILE A 107 -17.90 -7.28 -8.24
N LEU A 108 -17.93 -7.36 -9.58
CA LEU A 108 -17.73 -6.20 -10.44
C LEU A 108 -18.83 -5.16 -10.24
N GLU A 109 -20.09 -5.58 -10.15
CA GLU A 109 -21.22 -4.72 -9.83
C GLU A 109 -21.08 -4.10 -8.44
N GLN A 110 -20.63 -4.87 -7.44
CA GLN A 110 -20.37 -4.38 -6.09
C GLN A 110 -19.32 -3.26 -6.09
N ILE A 111 -18.20 -3.47 -6.79
CA ILE A 111 -17.12 -2.49 -6.89
C ILE A 111 -17.59 -1.25 -7.66
N ARG A 112 -18.24 -1.43 -8.82
CA ARG A 112 -18.75 -0.34 -9.67
C ARG A 112 -19.81 0.49 -8.95
N GLY A 113 -20.70 -0.17 -8.23
CA GLY A 113 -21.77 0.45 -7.44
C GLY A 113 -21.30 1.04 -6.11
N CYS A 114 -20.02 0.88 -5.75
CA CYS A 114 -19.48 1.24 -4.43
C CYS A 114 -20.33 0.69 -3.27
N SER A 115 -20.90 -0.51 -3.43
CA SER A 115 -21.76 -1.12 -2.43
C SER A 115 -20.96 -1.99 -1.46
N GLY A 116 -21.56 -2.28 -0.30
CA GLY A 116 -20.90 -2.96 0.80
C GLY A 116 -19.83 -2.10 1.50
N THR A 117 -19.08 -2.74 2.39
CA THR A 117 -17.95 -2.13 3.08
C THR A 117 -16.72 -2.06 2.18
N TRP A 118 -15.82 -1.12 2.46
CA TRP A 118 -14.59 -0.99 1.68
C TRP A 118 -13.70 -2.24 1.82
N GLN A 119 -13.78 -2.93 2.97
CA GLN A 119 -13.09 -4.21 3.21
C GLN A 119 -13.64 -5.34 2.34
N GLU A 120 -14.96 -5.41 2.13
CA GLU A 120 -15.57 -6.39 1.22
C GLU A 120 -15.15 -6.11 -0.23
N ARG A 121 -15.13 -4.84 -0.65
CA ARG A 121 -14.63 -4.47 -1.99
C ARG A 121 -13.15 -4.83 -2.15
N ALA A 122 -12.33 -4.62 -1.11
CA ALA A 122 -10.93 -5.05 -1.11
C ALA A 122 -10.79 -6.57 -1.29
N ALA A 123 -11.61 -7.36 -0.59
CA ALA A 123 -11.66 -8.81 -0.73
C ALA A 123 -12.10 -9.23 -2.14
N GLY A 124 -13.10 -8.54 -2.70
CA GLY A 124 -13.57 -8.74 -4.07
C GLY A 124 -12.48 -8.50 -5.12
N ILE A 125 -11.70 -7.42 -4.99
CA ILE A 125 -10.55 -7.16 -5.88
C ILE A 125 -9.54 -8.31 -5.84
N VAL A 126 -9.24 -8.84 -4.64
CA VAL A 126 -8.34 -10.00 -4.49
C VAL A 126 -8.94 -11.26 -5.11
N GLU A 127 -10.26 -11.46 -4.99
CA GLU A 127 -10.99 -12.58 -5.60
C GLU A 127 -10.92 -12.54 -7.14
N LEU A 128 -11.17 -11.36 -7.74
CA LEU A 128 -11.03 -11.14 -9.18
C LEU A 128 -9.61 -11.38 -9.69
N GLN A 129 -8.59 -10.91 -8.96
CA GLN A 129 -7.19 -11.15 -9.32
C GLN A 129 -6.83 -12.64 -9.25
N LYS A 130 -7.40 -13.39 -8.29
CA LYS A 130 -7.22 -14.84 -8.18
C LYS A 130 -7.91 -15.62 -9.28
N SER A 131 -9.03 -15.11 -9.83
CA SER A 131 -9.71 -15.71 -10.97
C SER A 131 -9.00 -15.46 -12.31
N GLY A 132 -7.85 -14.77 -12.30
CA GLY A 132 -7.03 -14.49 -13.48
C GLY A 132 -7.28 -13.12 -14.11
N MET A 133 -8.14 -12.28 -13.51
CA MET A 133 -8.40 -10.94 -14.02
C MET A 133 -7.23 -10.00 -13.73
N GLY A 134 -6.73 -9.33 -14.76
CA GLY A 134 -5.69 -8.31 -14.61
C GLY A 134 -6.24 -7.00 -14.06
N SER A 135 -5.39 -6.16 -13.44
CA SER A 135 -5.81 -4.85 -12.92
C SER A 135 -6.36 -3.90 -13.98
N GLU A 136 -5.90 -4.00 -15.23
CA GLU A 136 -6.42 -3.24 -16.38
C GLU A 136 -7.84 -3.69 -16.74
N GLU A 137 -8.09 -5.00 -16.77
CA GLU A 137 -9.43 -5.54 -17.02
C GLU A 137 -10.43 -5.17 -15.90
N ILE A 138 -9.99 -5.15 -14.64
CA ILE A 138 -10.79 -4.64 -13.52
C ILE A 138 -11.11 -3.16 -13.73
N TYR A 139 -10.15 -2.36 -14.21
CA TYR A 139 -10.39 -0.95 -14.50
C TYR A 139 -11.42 -0.78 -15.64
N ASP A 140 -11.31 -1.53 -16.72
CA ASP A 140 -12.25 -1.44 -17.84
C ASP A 140 -13.68 -1.78 -17.43
N LYS A 141 -13.85 -2.75 -16.53
CA LYS A 141 -15.17 -3.21 -16.07
C LYS A 141 -15.72 -2.43 -14.88
N ALA A 142 -14.89 -2.03 -13.92
CA ALA A 142 -15.33 -1.42 -12.67
C ALA A 142 -14.90 0.06 -12.49
N TYR A 143 -14.13 0.61 -13.43
CA TYR A 143 -13.58 1.97 -13.41
C TYR A 143 -12.73 2.28 -12.17
N VAL A 144 -12.11 1.27 -11.57
CA VAL A 144 -11.20 1.43 -10.41
C VAL A 144 -9.74 1.35 -10.88
N PRO A 145 -8.96 2.43 -10.79
CA PRO A 145 -7.56 2.43 -11.23
C PRO A 145 -6.70 1.39 -10.48
N ALA A 146 -5.68 0.85 -11.14
CA ALA A 146 -4.78 -0.14 -10.54
C ALA A 146 -4.08 0.36 -9.26
N SER A 147 -3.77 1.66 -9.20
CA SER A 147 -3.22 2.31 -7.99
C SER A 147 -4.22 2.24 -6.83
N THR A 148 -5.47 2.63 -7.06
CA THR A 148 -6.57 2.57 -6.08
C THR A 148 -6.86 1.14 -5.64
N GLN A 149 -6.85 0.17 -6.57
CA GLN A 149 -6.98 -1.25 -6.25
C GLN A 149 -5.89 -1.68 -5.24
N THR A 150 -4.63 -1.32 -5.50
CA THR A 150 -3.51 -1.65 -4.62
C THR A 150 -3.65 -1.01 -3.24
N VAL A 151 -4.04 0.28 -3.21
CA VAL A 151 -4.24 1.02 -1.96
C VAL A 151 -5.31 0.35 -1.10
N ILE A 152 -6.49 0.09 -1.66
CA ILE A 152 -7.61 -0.52 -0.94
C ILE A 152 -7.23 -1.92 -0.41
N VAL A 153 -6.62 -2.76 -1.26
CA VAL A 153 -6.21 -4.11 -0.87
C VAL A 153 -5.17 -4.10 0.25
N VAL A 154 -4.14 -3.26 0.15
CA VAL A 154 -3.09 -3.19 1.18
C VAL A 154 -3.62 -2.55 2.47
N ALA A 155 -4.46 -1.53 2.38
CA ALA A 155 -5.12 -0.95 3.55
C ALA A 155 -6.00 -1.98 4.28
N ALA A 156 -6.71 -2.84 3.54
CA ALA A 156 -7.50 -3.92 4.13
C ALA A 156 -6.63 -4.94 4.87
N GLN A 157 -5.43 -5.25 4.36
CA GLN A 157 -4.46 -6.09 5.06
C GLN A 157 -3.95 -5.43 6.35
N VAL A 158 -3.72 -4.12 6.33
CA VAL A 158 -3.36 -3.36 7.55
C VAL A 158 -4.50 -3.39 8.56
N TYR A 159 -5.74 -3.17 8.11
CA TYR A 159 -6.94 -3.24 8.95
C TYR A 159 -7.10 -4.63 9.60
N GLN A 160 -6.96 -5.70 8.83
CA GLN A 160 -6.98 -7.08 9.35
C GLN A 160 -5.87 -7.32 10.37
N SER A 161 -4.66 -6.80 10.12
CA SER A 161 -3.54 -6.87 11.05
C SER A 161 -3.82 -6.12 12.36
N LEU A 162 -4.55 -5.00 12.34
CA LEU A 162 -4.98 -4.28 13.54
C LEU A 162 -5.99 -5.08 14.35
N ALA A 163 -6.97 -5.68 13.67
CA ALA A 163 -7.97 -6.54 14.30
C ALA A 163 -7.33 -7.76 14.99
N GLN A 164 -6.35 -8.40 14.33
CA GLN A 164 -5.64 -9.57 14.88
C GLN A 164 -4.82 -9.25 16.13
N VAL A 165 -4.26 -8.04 16.24
CA VAL A 165 -3.47 -7.60 17.41
C VAL A 165 -4.38 -7.09 18.55
N GLY A 166 -5.70 -7.15 18.39
CA GLY A 166 -6.65 -6.71 19.39
C GLY A 166 -6.66 -5.19 19.54
N CYS A 167 -6.70 -4.46 18.41
CA CYS A 167 -7.04 -3.05 18.42
C CYS A 167 -8.52 -2.86 18.81
N SER A 168 -8.86 -1.75 19.46
CA SER A 168 -10.22 -1.52 19.95
C SER A 168 -11.21 -1.32 18.79
N SER A 169 -12.48 -1.71 18.99
CA SER A 169 -13.52 -1.51 17.98
C SER A 169 -13.72 -0.03 17.64
N ASP A 170 -13.48 0.87 18.62
CA ASP A 170 -13.56 2.32 18.43
C ASP A 170 -12.52 2.80 17.41
N VAL A 171 -11.26 2.38 17.55
CA VAL A 171 -10.18 2.71 16.61
C VAL A 171 -10.45 2.12 15.23
N LEU A 172 -10.89 0.86 15.15
CA LEU A 172 -11.21 0.22 13.87
C LEU A 172 -12.36 0.94 13.15
N SER A 173 -13.41 1.32 13.87
CA SER A 173 -14.59 1.99 13.29
C SER A 173 -14.31 3.40 12.77
N TRP A 174 -13.27 4.06 13.31
CA TRP A 174 -12.83 5.37 12.85
C TRP A 174 -12.27 5.34 11.43
N TYR A 175 -11.66 4.22 11.02
CA TYR A 175 -11.13 3.99 9.67
C TYR A 175 -12.21 3.56 8.68
N ASP A 176 -13.07 4.53 8.35
CA ASP A 176 -14.06 4.43 7.28
C ASP A 176 -13.42 4.52 5.88
N ASP A 177 -14.28 4.51 4.85
CA ASP A 177 -13.90 4.56 3.44
C ASP A 177 -13.08 5.82 3.07
N SER A 178 -13.23 6.93 3.82
CA SER A 178 -12.47 8.16 3.57
C SER A 178 -11.02 8.09 4.07
N LYS A 179 -10.69 7.12 4.93
CA LYS A 179 -9.38 7.00 5.60
C LYS A 179 -8.59 5.77 5.16
N VAL A 180 -8.95 5.18 4.03
CA VAL A 180 -8.22 4.05 3.43
C VAL A 180 -6.77 4.45 3.12
N ASP A 181 -6.54 5.64 2.59
CA ASP A 181 -5.20 6.17 2.30
C ASP A 181 -4.35 6.35 3.57
N VAL A 182 -5.00 6.72 4.69
CA VAL A 182 -4.35 6.87 6.00
C VAL A 182 -3.83 5.52 6.48
N LEU A 183 -4.64 4.45 6.40
CA LEU A 183 -4.20 3.09 6.72
C LEU A 183 -3.10 2.59 5.77
N TYR A 184 -3.19 2.94 4.49
CA TYR A 184 -2.19 2.55 3.50
C TYR A 184 -0.80 3.12 3.82
N SER A 185 -0.73 4.32 4.42
CA SER A 185 0.52 4.92 4.89
C SER A 185 1.22 4.10 5.98
N LEU A 186 0.47 3.32 6.77
CA LEU A 186 1.00 2.51 7.88
C LEU A 186 1.51 1.12 7.45
N ARG A 187 1.44 0.77 6.15
CA ARG A 187 1.75 -0.59 5.65
C ARG A 187 3.16 -1.09 5.97
N THR A 188 4.13 -0.19 6.11
CA THR A 188 5.54 -0.53 6.34
C THR A 188 5.85 -0.94 7.79
N LEU A 189 4.92 -0.70 8.71
CA LEU A 189 5.05 -0.97 10.14
C LEU A 189 4.78 -2.45 10.46
N SER A 190 5.34 -2.94 11.57
CA SER A 190 5.01 -4.27 12.12
C SER A 190 3.61 -4.26 12.74
N ALA A 191 3.02 -5.43 13.01
CA ALA A 191 1.65 -5.51 13.53
C ALA A 191 1.45 -4.75 14.86
N GLN A 192 2.42 -4.82 15.77
CA GLN A 192 2.39 -4.06 17.03
C GLN A 192 2.59 -2.56 16.82
N GLN A 193 3.52 -2.18 15.93
CA GLN A 193 3.74 -0.77 15.57
C GLN A 193 2.50 -0.17 14.91
N ARG A 194 1.79 -0.93 14.06
CA ARG A 194 0.53 -0.50 13.43
C ARG A 194 -0.52 -0.17 14.46
N LYS A 195 -0.70 -1.00 15.50
CA LYS A 195 -1.68 -0.74 16.57
C LYS A 195 -1.41 0.59 17.25
N LEU A 196 -0.20 0.79 17.75
CA LEU A 196 0.17 2.03 18.43
C LEU A 196 0.08 3.25 17.50
N ALA A 197 0.52 3.12 16.25
CA ALA A 197 0.44 4.19 15.27
C ALA A 197 -1.01 4.53 14.90
N ALA A 198 -1.89 3.54 14.75
CA ALA A 198 -3.30 3.74 14.41
C ALA A 198 -4.06 4.45 15.54
N GLU A 199 -3.79 4.06 16.80
CA GLU A 199 -4.31 4.76 17.98
C GLU A 199 -3.83 6.23 17.98
N TYR A 200 -2.54 6.47 17.79
CA TYR A 200 -1.97 7.81 17.74
C TYR A 200 -2.54 8.67 16.60
N VAL A 201 -2.71 8.09 15.41
CA VAL A 201 -3.29 8.76 14.23
C VAL A 201 -4.72 9.20 14.50
N LYS A 202 -5.54 8.35 15.11
CA LYS A 202 -6.91 8.69 15.51
C LYS A 202 -6.93 9.79 16.57
N ASP A 203 -6.10 9.68 17.60
CA ASP A 203 -6.09 10.61 18.73
C ASP A 203 -5.64 12.02 18.34
N ASN A 204 -4.83 12.14 17.26
CA ASN A 204 -4.31 13.41 16.75
C ASN A 204 -4.91 13.82 15.40
N ASP A 205 -5.92 13.10 14.91
CA ASP A 205 -6.58 13.32 13.61
C ASP A 205 -5.60 13.54 12.45
N LEU A 206 -4.60 12.65 12.34
CA LEU A 206 -3.56 12.81 11.31
C LEU A 206 -4.08 12.49 9.92
N ASP A 207 -3.73 13.36 8.97
CA ASP A 207 -3.99 13.17 7.55
C ASP A 207 -3.04 12.11 6.93
N VAL A 208 -3.17 11.90 5.62
CA VAL A 208 -2.37 10.92 4.87
C VAL A 208 -0.88 11.25 4.95
N LEU A 209 -0.51 12.54 4.86
CA LEU A 209 0.87 13.00 4.89
C LEU A 209 1.46 12.85 6.29
N GLY A 210 0.75 13.29 7.33
CA GLY A 210 1.15 13.13 8.72
C GLY A 210 1.29 11.67 9.13
N SER A 211 0.39 10.80 8.66
CA SER A 211 0.46 9.36 8.91
C SER A 211 1.65 8.71 8.20
N ALA A 212 1.98 9.16 6.98
CA ALA A 212 3.17 8.69 6.26
C ALA A 212 4.47 9.17 6.94
N GLU A 213 4.50 10.41 7.42
CA GLU A 213 5.62 10.96 8.19
C GLU A 213 5.81 10.20 9.51
N LEU A 214 4.73 9.91 10.22
CA LEU A 214 4.75 9.09 11.44
C LEU A 214 5.30 7.69 11.18
N ALA A 215 4.81 7.00 10.14
CA ALA A 215 5.28 5.66 9.79
C ALA A 215 6.78 5.67 9.44
N LYS A 216 7.24 6.70 8.72
CA LYS A 216 8.66 6.90 8.43
C LYS A 216 9.46 7.14 9.71
N ALA A 217 8.98 8.00 10.60
CA ALA A 217 9.64 8.33 11.86
C ALA A 217 9.79 7.12 12.79
N ILE A 218 8.75 6.28 12.92
CA ILE A 218 8.81 5.02 13.67
C ILE A 218 9.90 4.10 13.11
N LYS A 219 9.99 3.95 11.78
CA LYS A 219 11.02 3.12 11.16
C LYS A 219 12.42 3.72 11.22
N ASP A 220 12.56 5.04 11.13
CA ASP A 220 13.86 5.69 11.29
C ASP A 220 14.35 5.55 12.75
N HIS A 221 13.45 5.74 13.72
CA HIS A 221 13.67 5.43 15.12
C HIS A 221 13.89 3.94 15.37
N GLU A 222 13.58 3.00 14.48
CA GLU A 222 13.98 1.59 14.64
C GLU A 222 15.41 1.35 14.12
N ARG A 223 15.82 2.07 13.07
CA ARG A 223 17.09 1.87 12.36
C ARG A 223 18.29 2.59 12.98
N ARG A 224 18.07 3.73 13.65
CA ARG A 224 19.15 4.61 14.15
C ARG A 224 19.26 4.61 15.68
N PRO A 225 19.94 3.63 16.33
CA PRO A 225 20.06 3.59 17.80
C PRO A 225 20.81 4.79 18.37
N GLU A 226 21.71 5.38 17.59
CA GLU A 226 22.44 6.59 17.94
C GLU A 226 21.52 7.80 18.14
N GLY A 227 21.74 8.55 19.23
CA GLY A 227 21.01 9.78 19.52
C GLY A 227 19.59 9.60 20.11
N ARG A 228 19.09 8.36 20.23
CA ARG A 228 17.74 8.08 20.82
C ARG A 228 17.61 8.35 22.30
N GLN A 229 18.70 8.69 22.99
CA GLN A 229 18.64 8.99 24.43
C GLN A 229 17.53 10.02 24.68
N GLY A 230 16.65 9.76 25.64
CA GLY A 230 15.48 10.61 25.93
C GLY A 230 14.23 10.35 25.09
N PHE A 231 14.30 9.61 23.98
CA PHE A 231 13.15 9.27 23.13
C PHE A 231 12.74 7.81 23.31
N THR A 232 11.45 7.57 23.52
CA THR A 232 10.91 6.21 23.67
C THR A 232 10.34 5.68 22.34
N PRO A 233 10.18 4.35 22.16
CA PRO A 233 9.58 3.77 20.95
C PRO A 233 8.04 3.93 20.90
N VAL A 234 7.53 5.07 21.37
CA VAL A 234 6.12 5.50 21.27
C VAL A 234 5.98 6.35 20.00
N PRO A 235 4.88 6.25 19.22
CA PRO A 235 4.74 6.95 17.94
C PRO A 235 5.06 8.45 17.99
N GLY A 236 4.52 9.19 18.97
CA GLY A 236 4.77 10.62 19.13
C GLY A 236 6.25 10.95 19.44
N ASP A 237 6.90 10.17 20.30
CA ASP A 237 8.33 10.31 20.59
C ASP A 237 9.21 9.95 19.38
N CYS A 238 8.79 8.99 18.55
CA CYS A 238 9.51 8.66 17.32
C CYS A 238 9.46 9.82 16.32
N LEU A 239 8.29 10.47 16.21
CA LEU A 239 8.12 11.68 15.40
C LEU A 239 8.93 12.85 15.97
N ALA A 240 8.90 13.04 17.29
CA ALA A 240 9.70 14.03 17.99
C ALA A 240 11.21 13.82 17.75
N PHE A 241 11.70 12.57 17.78
CA PHE A 241 13.09 12.26 17.46
C PHE A 241 13.48 12.66 16.03
N SER A 242 12.60 12.42 15.05
CA SER A 242 12.82 12.86 13.67
C SER A 242 12.91 14.39 13.57
N LEU A 243 12.05 15.11 14.28
CA LEU A 243 12.02 16.58 14.31
C LEU A 243 13.23 17.17 15.05
N HIS A 244 13.65 16.56 16.15
CA HIS A 244 14.86 16.92 16.89
C HIS A 244 16.10 16.82 16.00
N ARG A 245 16.21 15.75 15.20
CA ARG A 245 17.29 15.61 14.22
C ARG A 245 17.25 16.70 13.15
N ALA A 246 16.07 16.98 12.59
CA ALA A 246 15.91 18.04 11.60
C ALA A 246 16.28 19.42 12.16
N ALA A 247 15.95 19.70 13.43
CA ALA A 247 16.35 20.92 14.12
C ALA A 247 17.88 21.02 14.31
N GLY A 248 18.58 19.91 14.57
CA GLY A 248 20.04 19.88 14.68
C GLY A 248 20.77 20.01 13.33
N GLU A 249 20.14 19.57 12.25
CA GLU A 249 20.68 19.66 10.88
C GLU A 249 20.36 21.01 10.21
N SER A 250 19.34 21.73 10.66
CA SER A 250 18.96 23.02 10.09
C SER A 250 19.95 24.13 10.46
N THR A 251 20.41 24.85 9.43
CA THR A 251 21.24 26.05 9.58
C THR A 251 20.39 27.32 9.73
N ASN A 252 19.13 27.29 9.28
CA ASN A 252 18.22 28.41 9.34
C ASN A 252 17.56 28.49 10.73
N PRO A 253 17.74 29.59 11.49
CA PRO A 253 17.16 29.70 12.84
C PRO A 253 15.63 29.65 12.84
N GLU A 254 14.96 30.15 11.80
CA GLU A 254 13.48 30.13 11.73
C GLU A 254 12.93 28.72 11.54
N GLU A 255 13.50 27.95 10.60
CA GLU A 255 13.13 26.55 10.38
C GLU A 255 13.44 25.69 11.60
N LYS A 256 14.57 25.95 12.25
CA LYS A 256 14.94 25.27 13.49
C LYS A 256 13.90 25.49 14.58
N ALA A 257 13.41 26.72 14.77
CA ALA A 257 12.36 27.01 15.73
C ALA A 257 11.05 26.26 15.41
N VAL A 258 10.65 26.19 14.13
CA VAL A 258 9.47 25.42 13.71
C VAL A 258 9.61 23.94 14.04
N PHE A 259 10.77 23.34 13.82
CA PHE A 259 11.01 21.94 14.18
C PHE A 259 10.98 21.70 15.69
N ILE A 260 11.49 22.64 16.48
CA ILE A 260 11.47 22.57 17.94
C ILE A 260 10.04 22.65 18.45
N ASP A 261 9.27 23.65 18.03
CA ASP A 261 7.88 23.85 18.46
C ASP A 261 7.01 22.64 18.10
N ARG A 262 7.14 22.17 16.85
CA ARG A 262 6.43 20.97 16.41
C ARG A 262 6.87 19.74 17.20
N GLY A 263 8.17 19.60 17.44
CA GLY A 263 8.75 18.49 18.20
C GLY A 263 8.22 18.41 19.63
N VAL A 264 8.14 19.55 20.32
CA VAL A 264 7.57 19.65 21.67
C VAL A 264 6.07 19.32 21.68
N SER A 265 5.33 19.71 20.63
CA SER A 265 3.89 19.45 20.54
C SER A 265 3.54 17.97 20.38
N VAL A 266 4.38 17.19 19.69
CA VAL A 266 4.14 15.76 19.41
C VAL A 266 4.82 14.81 20.41
N ALA A 267 5.77 15.32 21.20
CA ALA A 267 6.48 14.54 22.20
C ALA A 267 5.53 14.10 23.33
N VAL A 268 5.53 12.80 23.62
CA VAL A 268 4.66 12.20 24.65
C VAL A 268 5.38 12.22 25.99
N THR A 269 6.67 11.86 26.02
CA THR A 269 7.44 11.78 27.26
C THR A 269 8.11 13.09 27.64
N ASP A 270 8.22 13.34 28.94
CA ASP A 270 8.94 14.51 29.46
C ASP A 270 10.44 14.46 29.10
N SER A 271 11.02 13.25 29.02
CA SER A 271 12.39 13.06 28.57
C SER A 271 12.58 13.51 27.13
N ALA A 272 11.62 13.25 26.24
CA ALA A 272 11.69 13.71 24.85
C ALA A 272 11.58 15.24 24.77
N LYS A 273 10.69 15.85 25.56
CA LYS A 273 10.53 17.31 25.64
C LYS A 273 11.81 18.01 26.14
N GLN A 274 12.50 17.43 27.13
CA GLN A 274 13.75 17.97 27.66
C GLN A 274 14.85 18.04 26.60
N ARG A 275 14.89 17.12 25.63
CA ARG A 275 15.90 17.14 24.55
C ARG A 275 15.78 18.39 23.68
N PHE A 276 14.59 18.93 23.53
CA PHE A 276 14.40 20.19 22.79
C PHE A 276 14.88 21.42 23.56
N ALA A 277 14.98 21.36 24.89
CA ALA A 277 15.54 22.44 25.69
C ALA A 277 17.06 22.64 25.45
N GLU A 278 17.75 21.65 24.88
CA GLU A 278 19.17 21.75 24.50
C GLU A 278 19.40 22.72 23.32
N PHE A 279 18.34 23.09 22.60
CA PHE A 279 18.42 24.05 21.49
C PHE A 279 18.17 25.50 21.88
N SER A 280 17.76 25.77 23.13
CA SER A 280 17.66 27.13 23.70
C SER A 280 19.04 27.69 24.02
#